data_AF-A0A7J9A5N9-F1
#
_entry.id   AF-A0A7J9A5N9-F1
#
_cell.length_a   1.000
_cell.length_b   1.000
_cell.length_c   1.000
_cell.angle_alpha   90.00
_cell.angle_beta   90.00
_cell.angle_gamma   90.00
#
_symmetry.space_group_name_H-M   'P 1'
#
loop_
_entity.id
_entity.type
_entity.pdbx_description
1 polymer ?
#
loop_
_entity_poly.entity_id
_entity_poly.type
_entity_poly.pdbx_seq_one_letter_code
_entity_poly.pdbx_strand_id
1 'polypeptide(L)'
;LSVILFQEIWNSPYSNDSFPVYAEDIDAGHDASPSTAMLSEVSSRLKITVVGGSIPERCGDKLYNTCCVFGTDGKLKAKHRKIHLFDIDIPGKITFMESKTLTAGETPTIVDTDVGRIGVGICYDIRFQELAMIYASRGAHLLCYPGAFNMTTGPLHWELLQRARC
;
A
#
# COMPACT_ATOMS: atom_id res chain seq x y z
N LEU A 1 -10.16 -7.77 -17.43
CA LEU A 1 -9.23 -7.69 -16.28
C LEU A 1 -10.06 -7.80 -15.02
N SER A 2 -9.76 -8.75 -14.13
CA SER A 2 -10.54 -8.97 -12.89
C SER A 2 -9.91 -8.29 -11.65
N VAL A 3 -8.68 -7.78 -11.75
CA VAL A 3 -8.02 -6.95 -10.73
C VAL A 3 -7.09 -5.90 -11.36
N ILE A 4 -6.98 -4.71 -10.75
CA ILE A 4 -5.97 -3.68 -11.04
C ILE A 4 -5.18 -3.35 -9.76
N LEU A 5 -3.88 -3.12 -9.89
CA LEU A 5 -2.96 -2.73 -8.82
C LEU A 5 -2.32 -1.38 -9.15
N PHE A 6 -2.47 -0.39 -8.28
CA PHE A 6 -1.77 0.90 -8.37
C PHE A 6 -0.40 0.86 -7.65
N GLN A 7 0.45 1.85 -7.91
CA GLN A 7 1.77 1.98 -7.27
C GLN A 7 1.68 2.58 -5.86
N GLU A 8 2.77 2.51 -5.10
CA GLU A 8 2.89 3.19 -3.80
C GLU A 8 2.92 4.71 -3.98
N ILE A 9 2.20 5.44 -3.11
CA ILE A 9 2.06 6.92 -3.11
C ILE A 9 1.88 7.46 -4.52
N TRP A 10 0.86 6.98 -5.23
CA TRP A 10 0.65 7.33 -6.64
C TRP A 10 0.00 8.70 -6.82
N ASN A 11 -0.63 9.25 -5.79
CA ASN A 11 -1.37 10.52 -5.84
C ASN A 11 -0.49 11.75 -5.58
N SER A 12 0.78 11.56 -5.24
CA SER A 12 1.68 12.65 -4.83
C SER A 12 3.16 12.27 -4.97
N PRO A 13 4.10 13.23 -4.89
CA PRO A 13 5.52 12.91 -4.81
C PRO A 13 5.84 12.12 -3.54
N TYR A 14 6.67 11.08 -3.65
CA TYR A 14 7.16 10.31 -2.51
C TYR A 14 8.24 11.09 -1.75
N SER A 15 7.85 11.92 -0.79
CA SER A 15 8.78 12.67 0.08
C SER A 15 8.14 13.10 1.41
N ASN A 16 8.98 13.21 2.44
CA ASN A 16 8.55 13.61 3.80
C ASN A 16 7.86 14.99 3.84
N ASP A 17 8.23 15.91 2.95
CA ASP A 17 7.63 17.25 2.89
C ASP A 17 6.29 17.24 2.16
N SER A 18 6.07 16.26 1.26
CA SER A 18 4.84 16.14 0.48
C SER A 18 3.75 15.39 1.24
N PHE A 19 4.09 14.37 2.03
CA PHE A 19 3.07 13.55 2.69
C PHE A 19 2.03 14.36 3.47
N PRO A 20 2.37 15.36 4.30
CA PRO A 20 1.36 16.13 5.04
C PRO A 20 0.47 16.98 4.14
N VAL A 21 0.99 17.46 3.01
CA VAL A 21 0.29 18.35 2.07
C VAL A 21 -0.75 17.58 1.26
N TYR A 22 -0.39 16.36 0.85
CA TYR A 22 -1.22 15.51 -0.01
C TYR A 22 -1.99 14.43 0.77
N ALA A 23 -1.91 14.43 2.10
CA ALA A 23 -2.62 13.47 2.91
C ALA A 23 -4.12 13.70 2.89
N GLU A 24 -4.85 12.63 2.63
CA GLU A 24 -6.31 12.61 2.56
C GLU A 24 -6.89 11.87 3.78
N ASP A 25 -8.05 12.30 4.27
CA ASP A 25 -8.77 11.60 5.33
C ASP A 25 -9.77 10.62 4.71
N ILE A 26 -9.37 9.35 4.69
CA ILE A 26 -10.12 8.26 4.07
C ILE A 26 -11.44 7.98 4.83
N ASP A 27 -11.46 8.22 6.14
CA ASP A 27 -12.61 7.88 6.99
C ASP A 27 -13.62 9.03 7.09
N ALA A 28 -13.21 10.26 6.74
CA ALA A 28 -14.08 11.45 6.71
C ALA A 28 -15.01 11.52 5.47
N GLY A 29 -14.97 10.53 4.57
CA GLY A 29 -15.86 10.41 3.43
C GLY A 29 -15.26 10.88 2.10
N HIS A 30 -16.06 10.79 1.03
CA HIS A 30 -15.57 10.93 -0.35
C HIS A 30 -14.91 12.29 -0.63
N ASP A 31 -15.47 13.39 -0.13
CA ASP A 31 -14.93 14.74 -0.37
C ASP A 31 -13.59 14.98 0.34
N ALA A 32 -13.34 14.27 1.44
CA ALA A 32 -12.10 14.34 2.21
C ALA A 32 -11.00 13.40 1.66
N SER A 33 -11.37 12.48 0.76
CA SER A 33 -10.44 11.62 0.06
C SER A 33 -10.82 11.41 -1.42
N PRO A 34 -10.57 12.41 -2.28
CA PRO A 34 -10.86 12.31 -3.71
C PRO A 34 -10.13 11.14 -4.39
N SER A 35 -8.94 10.76 -3.92
CA SER A 35 -8.20 9.62 -4.47
C SER A 35 -8.96 8.31 -4.23
N THR A 36 -9.46 8.08 -3.02
CA THR A 36 -10.22 6.85 -2.72
C THR A 36 -11.62 6.87 -3.33
N ALA A 37 -12.26 8.05 -3.43
CA ALA A 37 -13.52 8.21 -4.13
C ALA A 37 -13.40 7.84 -5.62
N MET A 38 -12.33 8.29 -6.29
CA MET A 38 -12.04 7.93 -7.68
C MET A 38 -11.84 6.42 -7.85
N LEU A 39 -11.09 5.76 -6.97
CA LEU A 39 -10.87 4.31 -7.03
C LEU A 39 -12.17 3.51 -6.78
N SER A 40 -13.00 3.96 -5.84
CA SER A 40 -14.35 3.42 -5.59
C SER A 40 -15.23 3.52 -6.84
N GLU A 41 -15.27 4.69 -7.48
CA GLU A 41 -16.04 4.89 -8.71
C GLU A 41 -15.55 3.99 -9.85
N VAL A 42 -14.23 3.96 -10.09
CA VAL A 42 -13.63 3.13 -11.15
C VAL A 42 -13.90 1.64 -10.93
N SER A 43 -13.76 1.15 -9.70
CA SER A 43 -14.00 -0.26 -9.38
C SER A 43 -15.47 -0.66 -9.62
N SER A 44 -16.43 0.16 -9.21
CA SER A 44 -17.87 -0.09 -9.40
C SER A 44 -18.31 0.04 -10.86
N ARG A 45 -17.76 1.00 -11.60
CA ARG A 45 -18.09 1.28 -13.01
C ARG A 45 -17.55 0.22 -13.94
N LEU A 46 -16.33 -0.24 -13.70
CA LEU A 46 -15.67 -1.26 -14.52
C LEU A 46 -15.90 -2.69 -14.03
N LYS A 47 -16.54 -2.87 -12.86
CA LYS A 47 -16.78 -4.17 -12.21
C LYS A 47 -15.50 -4.96 -12.00
N ILE A 48 -14.49 -4.31 -11.43
CA ILE A 48 -13.17 -4.88 -11.16
C ILE A 48 -12.79 -4.72 -9.70
N THR A 49 -11.96 -5.64 -9.18
CA THR A 49 -11.29 -5.43 -7.89
C THR A 49 -10.15 -4.42 -8.10
N VAL A 50 -10.00 -3.45 -7.21
CA VAL A 50 -8.90 -2.47 -7.26
C VAL A 50 -8.09 -2.55 -5.97
N VAL A 51 -6.82 -2.93 -6.09
CA VAL A 51 -5.82 -2.73 -5.04
C VAL A 51 -5.21 -1.35 -5.29
N GLY A 52 -5.65 -0.38 -4.50
CA GLY A 52 -5.48 1.06 -4.73
C GLY A 52 -4.07 1.61 -4.53
N GLY A 53 -3.03 0.77 -4.64
CA GLY A 53 -1.67 1.21 -4.45
C GLY A 53 -1.50 1.75 -3.03
N SER A 54 -0.87 2.90 -2.85
CA SER A 54 -1.07 3.65 -1.61
C SER A 54 -1.13 5.15 -1.81
N ILE A 55 -1.65 5.84 -0.79
CA ILE A 55 -1.66 7.30 -0.65
C ILE A 55 -1.26 7.67 0.78
N PRO A 56 -0.81 8.91 1.03
CA PRO A 56 -0.68 9.42 2.39
C PRO A 56 -2.09 9.56 3.00
N GLU A 57 -2.36 8.88 4.10
CA GLU A 57 -3.62 8.96 4.85
C GLU A 57 -3.42 9.87 6.06
N ARG A 58 -4.36 10.79 6.29
CA ARG A 58 -4.49 11.55 7.53
C ARG A 58 -5.51 10.89 8.43
N CYS A 59 -5.15 10.69 9.71
CA CYS A 59 -6.06 10.19 10.73
C CYS A 59 -5.71 10.87 12.05
N GLY A 60 -6.47 11.92 12.38
CA GLY A 60 -6.12 12.88 13.43
C GLY A 60 -4.77 13.54 13.15
N ASP A 61 -3.90 13.56 14.15
CA ASP A 61 -2.55 14.15 14.05
C ASP A 61 -1.52 13.22 13.38
N LYS A 62 -1.92 12.00 13.03
CA LYS A 62 -1.03 10.99 12.45
C LYS A 62 -1.20 10.90 10.95
N LEU A 63 -0.09 10.57 10.29
CA LEU A 63 -0.03 10.27 8.86
C LEU A 63 0.37 8.82 8.64
N TYR A 64 -0.17 8.17 7.62
CA TYR A 64 0.15 6.78 7.29
C TYR A 64 0.38 6.62 5.79
N ASN A 65 1.13 5.59 5.40
CA ASN A 65 1.20 5.12 4.01
C ASN A 65 0.16 4.01 3.85
N THR A 66 -0.94 4.29 3.12
CA THR A 66 -2.16 3.47 3.20
C THR A 66 -2.63 2.96 1.86
N CYS A 67 -2.81 1.64 1.76
CA CYS A 67 -3.40 0.93 0.63
C CYS A 67 -4.86 0.57 0.91
N CYS A 68 -5.77 1.01 0.04
CA CYS A 68 -7.18 0.63 0.09
C CYS A 68 -7.49 -0.43 -0.97
N VAL A 69 -8.28 -1.43 -0.63
CA VAL A 69 -8.79 -2.44 -1.58
C VAL A 69 -10.29 -2.23 -1.78
N PHE A 70 -10.71 -2.06 -3.04
CA PHE A 70 -12.10 -1.88 -3.42
C PHE A 70 -12.64 -3.11 -4.16
N GLY A 71 -13.86 -3.51 -3.81
CA GLY A 71 -14.58 -4.59 -4.48
C GLY A 71 -15.21 -4.14 -5.81
N THR A 72 -15.73 -5.09 -6.58
CA THR A 72 -16.43 -4.86 -7.85
C THR A 72 -17.71 -4.02 -7.72
N ASP A 73 -18.21 -3.83 -6.49
CA ASP A 73 -19.35 -2.99 -6.15
C ASP A 73 -18.96 -1.56 -5.72
N GLY A 74 -17.68 -1.20 -5.74
CA GLY A 74 -17.19 0.10 -5.28
C GLY A 74 -16.87 0.17 -3.79
N LYS A 75 -17.25 -0.84 -2.99
CA LYS A 75 -17.08 -0.74 -1.54
C LYS A 75 -15.62 -0.93 -1.16
N LEU A 76 -15.18 -0.15 -0.17
CA LEU A 76 -13.92 -0.38 0.51
C LEU A 76 -14.00 -1.71 1.28
N LYS A 77 -13.18 -2.68 0.88
CA LYS A 77 -13.12 -4.03 1.45
C LYS A 77 -12.04 -4.14 2.52
N ALA A 78 -10.95 -3.40 2.38
CA ALA A 78 -9.88 -3.35 3.37
C ALA A 78 -9.05 -2.06 3.24
N LYS A 79 -8.43 -1.68 4.35
CA LYS A 79 -7.45 -0.59 4.47
C LYS A 79 -6.21 -1.14 5.17
N HIS A 80 -5.07 -1.09 4.48
CA HIS A 80 -3.78 -1.55 4.98
C HIS A 80 -2.85 -0.36 5.17
N ARG A 81 -2.40 -0.13 6.40
CA ARG A 81 -1.34 0.84 6.72
C ARG A 81 0.00 0.11 6.72
N LYS A 82 0.98 0.63 5.99
CA LYS A 82 2.33 0.07 5.88
C LYS A 82 2.90 -0.23 7.27
N ILE A 83 3.30 -1.47 7.51
CA ILE A 83 3.74 -1.91 8.84
C ILE A 83 5.22 -1.57 9.04
N HIS A 84 6.05 -1.82 8.02
CA HIS A 84 7.47 -1.58 8.09
C HIS A 84 7.82 -0.31 7.31
N LEU A 85 8.08 0.79 8.04
CA LEU A 85 8.47 2.06 7.44
C LEU A 85 9.87 1.99 6.83
N PHE A 86 10.06 2.70 5.72
CA PHE A 86 11.30 2.74 4.97
C PHE A 86 12.31 3.69 5.61
N ASP A 87 12.97 3.19 6.65
CA ASP A 87 14.07 3.86 7.32
C ASP A 87 15.39 3.21 6.90
N ILE A 88 16.12 3.88 6.01
CA ILE A 88 17.42 3.43 5.54
C ILE A 88 18.46 4.54 5.61
N ASP A 89 19.68 4.14 5.94
CA ASP A 89 20.86 4.98 5.84
C ASP A 89 21.99 4.17 5.21
N ILE A 90 22.22 4.40 3.92
CA ILE A 90 23.29 3.78 3.15
C ILE A 90 24.32 4.88 2.85
N PRO A 91 25.45 4.91 3.59
CA PRO A 91 26.44 5.96 3.47
C PRO A 91 26.87 6.22 2.02
N GLY A 92 26.78 7.47 1.59
CA GLY A 92 27.17 7.91 0.25
C GLY A 92 26.22 7.49 -0.89
N LYS A 93 25.07 6.86 -0.59
CA LYS A 93 24.09 6.45 -1.62
C LYS A 93 22.71 7.03 -1.36
N ILE A 94 22.09 6.68 -0.24
CA ILE A 94 20.72 7.09 0.07
C ILE A 94 20.48 7.07 1.57
N THR A 95 19.89 8.15 2.07
CA THR A 95 19.37 8.24 3.43
C THR A 95 17.93 8.71 3.31
N PHE A 96 16.99 7.92 3.82
CA PHE A 96 15.57 8.26 3.86
C PHE A 96 14.96 7.67 5.13
N MET A 97 14.22 8.49 5.87
CA MET A 97 13.56 8.09 7.12
C MET A 97 12.08 8.43 6.98
N GLU A 98 11.28 7.46 6.55
CA GLU A 98 9.83 7.59 6.40
C GLU A 98 9.16 7.88 7.75
N SER A 99 9.72 7.32 8.84
CA SER A 99 9.24 7.49 10.22
C SER A 99 9.34 8.92 10.77
N LYS A 100 10.05 9.83 10.09
CA LYS A 100 10.06 11.26 10.46
C LYS A 100 8.69 11.91 10.26
N THR A 101 7.89 11.38 9.35
CA THR A 101 6.60 11.98 8.97
C THR A 101 5.45 10.99 9.11
N LEU A 102 5.66 9.72 8.74
CA LEU A 102 4.61 8.70 8.75
C LEU A 102 4.67 7.83 10.02
N THR A 103 3.51 7.32 10.40
CA THR A 103 3.30 6.36 11.48
C THR A 103 3.13 4.97 10.88
N ALA A 104 3.71 3.96 11.53
CA ALA A 104 3.56 2.57 11.14
C ALA A 104 2.13 2.07 11.40
N GLY A 105 1.66 1.17 10.54
CA GLY A 105 0.52 0.30 10.83
C GLY A 105 0.90 -0.81 11.80
N GLU A 106 -0.11 -1.45 12.40
CA GLU A 106 0.09 -2.43 13.47
C GLU A 106 -0.42 -3.83 13.10
N THR A 107 -1.17 -3.97 11.99
CA THR A 107 -1.91 -5.20 11.68
C THR A 107 -1.69 -5.67 10.24
N PRO A 108 -1.35 -6.97 10.04
CA PRO A 108 -1.39 -7.60 8.73
C PRO A 108 -2.80 -7.53 8.12
N THR A 109 -2.91 -7.20 6.84
CA THR A 109 -4.20 -7.03 6.17
C THR A 109 -4.43 -8.12 5.13
N ILE A 110 -5.55 -8.82 5.29
CA ILE A 110 -6.02 -9.85 4.37
C ILE A 110 -7.48 -9.58 4.05
N VAL A 111 -7.86 -9.74 2.78
CA VAL A 111 -9.20 -9.43 2.31
C VAL A 111 -9.69 -10.43 1.28
N ASP A 112 -10.93 -10.87 1.44
CA ASP A 112 -11.61 -11.72 0.46
C ASP A 112 -12.24 -10.87 -0.65
N THR A 113 -11.94 -11.23 -1.90
CA THR A 113 -12.39 -10.54 -3.11
C THR A 113 -12.85 -11.56 -4.15
N ASP A 114 -13.47 -11.08 -5.22
CA ASP A 114 -13.93 -11.94 -6.32
C ASP A 114 -12.77 -12.61 -7.09
N VAL A 115 -11.54 -12.13 -6.92
CA VAL A 115 -10.31 -12.75 -7.49
C VAL A 115 -9.58 -13.68 -6.52
N GLY A 116 -10.10 -13.85 -5.31
CA GLY A 116 -9.50 -14.63 -4.24
C GLY A 116 -9.13 -13.81 -3.01
N ARG A 117 -8.47 -14.47 -2.06
CA ARG A 117 -7.99 -13.86 -0.83
C ARG A 117 -6.66 -13.16 -1.08
N ILE A 118 -6.59 -11.87 -0.79
CA ILE A 118 -5.41 -11.03 -1.04
C ILE A 118 -4.76 -10.67 0.29
N GLY A 119 -3.46 -10.93 0.44
CA GLY A 119 -2.60 -10.34 1.47
C GLY A 119 -1.97 -9.06 0.94
N VAL A 120 -2.03 -7.97 1.72
CA VAL A 120 -1.56 -6.65 1.28
C VAL A 120 -0.34 -6.23 2.10
N GLY A 121 0.76 -5.89 1.44
CA GLY A 121 1.88 -5.18 2.06
C GLY A 121 2.24 -3.96 1.21
N ILE A 122 3.04 -3.04 1.71
CA ILE A 122 3.52 -1.89 0.94
C ILE A 122 5.05 -1.88 0.93
N CYS A 123 5.62 -1.94 -0.27
CA CYS A 123 7.03 -1.71 -0.56
C CYS A 123 8.00 -2.44 0.38
N TYR A 124 8.49 -1.74 1.40
CA TYR A 124 9.47 -2.23 2.36
C TYR A 124 8.97 -3.45 3.16
N ASP A 125 7.65 -3.62 3.31
CA ASP A 125 7.02 -4.81 3.89
C ASP A 125 7.48 -6.10 3.21
N ILE A 126 7.82 -6.07 1.91
CA ILE A 126 8.26 -7.26 1.18
C ILE A 126 9.57 -7.85 1.76
N ARG A 127 10.37 -7.07 2.48
CA ARG A 127 11.63 -7.53 3.09
C ARG A 127 11.40 -8.44 4.31
N PHE A 128 10.21 -8.41 4.90
CA PHE A 128 9.87 -9.14 6.12
C PHE A 128 9.07 -10.39 5.76
N GLN A 129 9.76 -11.53 5.69
CA GLN A 129 9.17 -12.80 5.25
C GLN A 129 8.03 -13.27 6.16
N GLU A 130 8.07 -12.90 7.44
CA GLU A 130 7.09 -13.24 8.46
C GLU A 130 5.70 -12.74 8.06
N LEU A 131 5.62 -11.57 7.41
CA LEU A 131 4.36 -11.03 6.92
C LEU A 131 3.74 -11.89 5.82
N ALA A 132 4.56 -12.34 4.85
CA ALA A 132 4.11 -13.25 3.81
C ALA A 132 3.74 -14.63 4.35
N MET A 133 4.48 -15.15 5.34
CA MET A 133 4.14 -16.39 6.03
C MET A 133 2.79 -16.29 6.75
N ILE A 134 2.50 -15.16 7.40
CA ILE A 134 1.19 -14.90 8.01
C ILE A 134 0.10 -14.93 6.94
N TYR A 135 0.31 -14.27 5.79
CA TYR A 135 -0.65 -14.24 4.70
C TYR A 135 -0.91 -15.63 4.10
N ALA A 136 0.14 -16.41 3.84
CA ALA A 136 0.03 -17.79 3.37
C ALA A 136 -0.70 -18.69 4.38
N SER A 137 -0.36 -18.61 5.67
CA SER A 137 -1.00 -19.41 6.73
C SER A 137 -2.50 -19.11 6.90
N ARG A 138 -2.93 -17.91 6.49
CA ARG A 138 -4.32 -17.46 6.49
C ARG A 138 -5.01 -17.66 5.14
N GLY A 139 -4.39 -18.39 4.21
CA GLY A 139 -4.98 -18.80 2.94
C GLY A 139 -4.98 -17.72 1.85
N ALA A 140 -4.07 -16.74 1.90
CA ALA A 140 -3.94 -15.79 0.81
C ALA A 140 -3.59 -16.50 -0.50
N HIS A 141 -4.37 -16.24 -1.55
CA HIS A 141 -4.11 -16.71 -2.91
C HIS A 141 -3.19 -15.76 -3.67
N LEU A 142 -3.21 -14.47 -3.33
CA LEU A 142 -2.36 -13.44 -3.91
C LEU A 142 -1.71 -12.59 -2.82
N LEU A 143 -0.46 -12.21 -3.04
CA LEU A 143 0.21 -11.18 -2.25
C LEU A 143 0.42 -9.94 -3.13
N CYS A 144 -0.04 -8.78 -2.68
CA CYS A 144 0.11 -7.53 -3.42
C CYS A 144 1.02 -6.58 -2.63
N TYR A 145 2.10 -6.15 -3.28
CA TYR A 145 3.06 -5.19 -2.73
C TYR A 145 3.21 -3.98 -3.68
N PRO A 146 2.30 -2.98 -3.65
CA PRO A 146 2.58 -1.68 -4.25
C PRO A 146 3.92 -1.16 -3.72
N GLY A 147 4.81 -0.70 -4.58
CA GLY A 147 6.10 -0.19 -4.13
C GLY A 147 6.77 0.76 -5.12
N ALA A 148 7.57 1.67 -4.56
CA ALA A 148 8.42 2.61 -5.28
C ALA A 148 9.90 2.33 -4.94
N PHE A 149 10.43 1.20 -5.42
CA PHE A 149 11.85 0.85 -5.18
C PHE A 149 12.79 1.84 -5.88
N ASN A 150 13.82 2.28 -5.17
CA ASN A 150 14.84 3.16 -5.74
C ASN A 150 15.82 2.41 -6.66
N MET A 151 16.56 3.16 -7.48
CA MET A 151 17.52 2.61 -8.44
C MET A 151 18.75 1.91 -7.80
N THR A 152 18.98 2.08 -6.50
CA THR A 152 20.08 1.42 -5.78
C THR A 152 19.69 0.01 -5.33
N THR A 153 18.48 -0.13 -4.77
CA THR A 153 17.99 -1.36 -4.16
C THR A 153 17.11 -2.19 -5.09
N GLY A 154 16.43 -1.54 -6.05
CA GLY A 154 15.55 -2.16 -7.04
C GLY A 154 16.24 -3.25 -7.85
N PRO A 155 17.31 -2.94 -8.60
CA PRO A 155 17.98 -3.93 -9.47
C PRO A 155 18.49 -5.17 -8.73
N LEU A 156 18.85 -5.03 -7.45
CA LEU A 156 19.40 -6.13 -6.65
C LEU A 156 18.32 -6.95 -5.94
N HIS A 157 17.22 -6.31 -5.51
CA HIS A 157 16.30 -6.93 -4.56
C HIS A 157 14.86 -7.06 -5.06
N TRP A 158 14.41 -6.26 -6.04
CA TRP A 158 13.00 -6.21 -6.40
C TRP A 158 12.47 -7.55 -6.92
N GLU A 159 13.12 -8.11 -7.95
CA GLU A 159 12.70 -9.41 -8.51
C GLU A 159 12.94 -10.55 -7.52
N LEU A 160 14.12 -10.55 -6.86
CA LEU A 160 14.50 -11.59 -5.91
C LEU A 160 13.51 -11.71 -4.76
N LEU A 161 13.15 -10.58 -4.12
CA LEU A 161 12.24 -10.59 -2.98
C LEU A 161 10.85 -11.04 -3.40
N GLN A 162 10.31 -10.54 -4.51
CA GLN A 162 8.99 -10.98 -5.00
C GLN A 162 8.95 -12.50 -5.25
N ARG A 163 9.93 -13.03 -5.98
CA ARG A 163 10.00 -14.47 -6.26
C ARG A 163 10.18 -15.32 -5.01
N ALA A 164 10.81 -14.78 -3.97
CA ALA A 164 10.96 -15.44 -2.68
C ALA A 164 9.72 -15.35 -1.78
N ARG A 165 8.65 -14.63 -2.17
CA ARG A 165 7.37 -14.59 -1.46
C ARG A 165 6.26 -15.42 -2.12
N CYS A 166 6.45 -15.78 -3.39
CA CYS A 166 5.59 -16.69 -4.14
C CYS A 166 5.91 -18.15 -3.80
#